data_AF-A0A956W0Q3-F1
#
_entry.id   AF-A0A956W0Q3-F1
#
_cell.length_a   1.000
_cell.length_b   1.000
_cell.length_c   1.000
_cell.angle_alpha   90.00
_cell.angle_beta   90.00
_cell.angle_gamma   90.00
#
_symmetry.space_group_name_H-M   'P 1'
#
loop_
_entity.id
_entity.type
_entity.pdbx_description
1 polymer ?
#
loop_
_entity_poly.entity_id
_entity_poly.type
_entity_poly.pdbx_seq_one_letter_code
_entity_poly.pdbx_strand_id
1 'polypeptide(L)'
;ARVITRVEAESEEGRELVRALYSRTEAAHTVGITGSAGSGKSTLTGGLAKELRARGKTVGIIAVDPSSPFTKGAILGDRIR
;
A
#
# COMPACT_ATOMS: atom_id res chain seq x y z
N ALA A 1 -10.74 0.45 -0.30
CA ALA A 1 -10.62 1.62 0.58
C ALA A 1 -11.33 1.45 1.93
N ARG A 2 -12.62 1.08 1.99
CA ARG A 2 -13.41 1.07 3.26
C ARG A 2 -12.75 0.35 4.45
N VAL A 3 -12.18 -0.84 4.26
CA VAL A 3 -11.50 -1.59 5.34
C VAL A 3 -10.24 -0.86 5.81
N ILE A 4 -9.39 -0.39 4.89
CA ILE A 4 -8.16 0.34 5.21
C ILE A 4 -8.49 1.58 6.04
N THR A 5 -9.52 2.35 5.66
CA THR A 5 -9.96 3.51 6.43
C THR A 5 -10.37 3.17 7.86
N ARG A 6 -11.07 2.04 8.08
CA ARG A 6 -11.46 1.59 9.43
C ARG A 6 -10.24 1.18 10.26
N VAL A 7 -9.25 0.56 9.62
CA VAL A 7 -7.98 0.19 10.25
C VAL A 7 -7.16 1.43 10.62
N GLU A 8 -7.05 2.41 9.72
CA GLU A 8 -6.35 3.68 9.96
C GLU A 8 -7.02 4.53 11.04
N ALA A 9 -8.35 4.44 11.19
CA ALA A 9 -9.10 5.10 12.25
C ALA A 9 -8.99 4.38 13.62
N GLU A 10 -8.25 3.28 13.70
CA GLU A 10 -8.10 2.43 14.89
C GLU A 10 -9.43 1.97 15.52
N SER A 11 -10.49 1.86 14.71
CA SER A 11 -11.80 1.44 15.22
C SER A 11 -11.79 -0.02 15.66
N GLU A 12 -12.68 -0.39 16.59
CA GLU A 12 -12.79 -1.79 17.03
C GLU A 12 -13.14 -2.71 15.85
N GLU A 13 -14.08 -2.28 15.01
CA GLU A 13 -14.44 -2.95 13.75
C GLU A 13 -13.21 -3.16 12.84
N GLY A 14 -12.31 -2.16 12.76
CA GLY A 14 -11.07 -2.26 11.98
C GLY A 14 -10.13 -3.32 12.53
N ARG A 15 -9.99 -3.39 13.86
CA ARG A 15 -9.16 -4.41 14.54
C ARG A 15 -9.73 -5.82 14.36
N GLU A 16 -11.05 -5.97 14.46
CA GLU A 16 -11.73 -7.24 14.20
C GLU A 16 -11.52 -7.71 12.76
N LEU A 17 -11.66 -6.80 11.79
CA LEU A 17 -11.42 -7.11 10.38
C LEU A 17 -9.98 -7.55 10.12
N VAL A 18 -8.98 -6.89 10.72
CA VAL A 18 -7.57 -7.31 10.60
C VAL A 18 -7.36 -8.70 11.16
N ARG A 19 -7.91 -8.99 12.35
CA ARG A 19 -7.84 -10.34 12.96
C ARG A 19 -8.46 -11.40 12.05
N ALA A 20 -9.64 -11.13 11.50
CA ALA A 20 -10.33 -12.06 10.60
C ALA A 20 -9.59 -12.29 9.27
N LEU A 21 -8.87 -11.27 8.78
CA LEU A 21 -8.13 -11.35 7.52
C LEU A 21 -6.73 -11.93 7.66
N TYR A 22 -6.15 -11.94 8.87
CA TYR A 22 -4.76 -12.34 9.10
C TYR A 22 -4.45 -13.74 8.58
N SER A 23 -5.35 -14.71 8.78
CA SER A 23 -5.21 -16.08 8.28
C SER A 23 -5.20 -16.22 6.73
N ARG A 24 -5.50 -15.14 6.00
CA ARG A 24 -5.51 -15.10 4.53
C ARG A 24 -4.30 -14.36 3.93
N THR A 25 -3.33 -13.95 4.75
CA THR A 25 -2.24 -13.05 4.33
C THR A 25 -1.00 -13.73 3.74
N GLU A 26 -0.94 -15.06 3.72
CA GLU A 26 0.29 -15.82 3.40
C GLU A 26 0.70 -15.84 1.92
N ALA A 27 -0.02 -15.16 1.02
CA ALA A 27 0.11 -15.37 -0.43
C ALA A 27 0.83 -14.26 -1.22
N ALA A 28 1.35 -13.20 -0.57
CA ALA A 28 1.92 -12.05 -1.28
C ALA A 28 3.44 -11.94 -1.14
N HIS A 29 4.13 -11.71 -2.26
CA HIS A 29 5.55 -11.34 -2.24
C HIS A 29 5.68 -9.83 -1.96
N THR A 30 6.44 -9.45 -0.93
CA THR A 30 6.61 -8.04 -0.52
C THR A 30 8.01 -7.53 -0.89
N VAL A 31 8.06 -6.36 -1.54
CA VAL A 31 9.31 -5.71 -1.96
C VAL A 31 9.33 -4.28 -1.44
N GLY A 32 10.39 -3.90 -0.72
CA GLY A 32 10.64 -2.53 -0.30
C GLY A 32 11.43 -1.74 -1.35
N ILE A 33 10.96 -0.54 -1.69
CA ILE A 33 11.64 0.38 -2.63
C ILE A 33 12.01 1.65 -1.86
N THR A 34 13.30 1.97 -1.81
CA THR A 34 13.85 3.16 -1.12
C THR A 34 14.86 3.89 -2.00
N GLY A 35 15.23 5.11 -1.61
CA GLY A 35 16.11 6.00 -2.39
C GLY A 35 15.81 7.48 -2.14
N SER A 36 16.77 8.35 -2.45
CA SER A 36 16.67 9.81 -2.26
C SER A 36 15.55 10.45 -3.10
N ALA A 37 15.14 11.67 -2.74
CA ALA A 37 14.22 12.46 -3.57
C ALA A 37 14.78 12.61 -5.00
N GLY A 38 13.93 12.45 -6.02
CA GLY A 38 14.36 12.52 -7.42
C GLY A 38 15.06 11.26 -7.97
N SER A 39 15.34 10.22 -7.17
CA SER A 39 16.04 9.01 -7.62
C SER A 39 15.25 8.10 -8.58
N GLY A 40 14.08 8.52 -9.05
CA GLY A 40 13.24 7.75 -9.98
C GLY A 40 12.40 6.64 -9.34
N LYS A 41 12.28 6.56 -8.01
CA LYS A 41 11.46 5.53 -7.32
C LYS A 41 10.06 5.38 -7.91
N SER A 42 9.32 6.48 -8.09
CA SER A 42 7.95 6.44 -8.61
C SER A 42 7.89 5.89 -10.04
N THR A 43 8.88 6.23 -10.87
CA THR A 43 9.03 5.69 -12.23
C THR A 43 9.28 4.18 -12.19
N LEU A 44 10.21 3.73 -11.33
CA LEU A 44 10.51 2.31 -11.15
C LEU A 44 9.29 1.53 -10.64
N THR A 45 8.65 2.01 -9.57
CA THR A 45 7.46 1.39 -8.98
C THR A 45 6.33 1.28 -9.99
N GLY A 46 6.07 2.34 -10.77
CA GLY A 46 5.07 2.34 -11.83
C GLY A 46 5.38 1.35 -12.96
N GLY A 47 6.64 1.29 -13.39
CA GLY A 47 7.10 0.32 -14.40
C GLY A 47 6.96 -1.13 -13.93
N LEU A 48 7.39 -1.42 -12.70
CA LEU A 48 7.27 -2.75 -12.09
C LEU A 48 5.81 -3.17 -11.96
N ALA A 49 4.94 -2.28 -11.49
CA ALA A 49 3.52 -2.55 -11.37
C ALA A 49 2.90 -2.86 -12.74
N LYS A 50 3.20 -2.06 -13.77
CA LYS A 50 2.73 -2.29 -15.14
C LYS A 50 3.15 -3.66 -15.66
N GLU A 51 4.41 -4.05 -15.47
CA GLU A 51 4.92 -5.34 -15.92
C GLU A 51 4.27 -6.52 -15.18
N LEU A 52 4.15 -6.45 -13.86
CA LEU A 52 3.51 -7.49 -13.06
C LEU A 52 2.02 -7.66 -13.42
N ARG A 53 1.34 -6.54 -13.68
CA ARG A 53 -0.04 -6.53 -14.18
C ARG A 53 -0.15 -7.16 -15.56
N ALA A 54 0.78 -6.87 -16.47
CA ALA A 54 0.84 -7.51 -17.79
C ALA A 54 1.02 -9.03 -17.70
N ARG A 55 1.68 -9.52 -16.64
CA ARG A 55 1.82 -10.95 -16.32
C ARG A 55 0.62 -11.55 -15.55
N GLY A 56 -0.48 -10.81 -15.41
CA GLY A 56 -1.70 -11.27 -14.75
C GLY A 56 -1.61 -11.34 -13.22
N LYS A 57 -0.61 -10.70 -12.59
CA LYS A 57 -0.49 -10.64 -11.13
C LYS A 57 -1.33 -9.50 -10.55
N THR A 58 -1.83 -9.67 -9.34
CA THR A 58 -2.38 -8.57 -8.55
C THR A 58 -1.25 -7.81 -7.87
N VAL A 59 -1.35 -6.48 -7.83
CA VAL A 59 -0.31 -5.60 -7.28
C VAL A 59 -0.98 -4.62 -6.33
N GLY A 60 -0.44 -4.50 -5.11
CA GLY A 60 -0.75 -3.44 -4.16
C GLY A 60 0.48 -2.59 -3.90
N ILE A 61 0.32 -1.27 -3.85
CA ILE A 61 1.40 -0.32 -3.54
C ILE A 61 0.99 0.46 -2.30
N ILE A 62 1.85 0.48 -1.28
CA ILE A 62 1.69 1.26 -0.06
C ILE A 62 2.84 2.26 -0.03
N ALA A 63 2.51 3.55 0.04
CA ALA A 63 3.48 4.61 0.24
C ALA A 63 3.65 4.87 1.74
N VAL A 64 4.89 4.92 2.23
CA VAL A 64 5.23 5.27 3.61
C VAL A 64 6.01 6.57 3.59
N ASP A 65 5.47 7.61 4.21
CA ASP A 65 6.11 8.92 4.33
C ASP A 65 6.31 9.29 5.81
N PRO A 66 7.56 9.20 6.33
CA PRO A 66 7.84 9.51 7.73
C PRO A 66 7.70 11.01 8.05
N SER A 67 7.54 11.91 7.07
CA SER A 67 7.32 13.34 7.29
C SER A 67 5.89 13.70 7.75
N SER A 68 5.01 12.69 7.87
CA SER A 68 3.58 12.82 8.14
C SER A 68 3.11 13.13 9.59
N PRO A 69 3.91 13.43 10.65
CA PRO A 69 3.30 13.89 11.91
C PRO A 69 2.55 15.23 11.74
N PHE A 70 2.86 16.01 10.69
CA PHE A 70 2.35 17.37 10.50
C PHE A 70 1.32 17.56 9.38
N THR A 71 1.15 16.60 8.46
CA THR A 71 0.32 16.78 7.25
C THR A 71 -0.79 15.74 7.11
N LYS A 72 -1.39 15.25 8.21
CA LYS A 72 -2.61 14.41 8.23
C LYS A 72 -2.77 13.45 7.02
N GLY A 73 -1.73 12.64 6.75
CA GLY A 73 -1.73 11.41 5.96
C GLY A 73 -2.41 11.42 4.59
N ALA A 74 -1.63 11.19 3.53
CA ALA A 74 -2.10 11.04 2.16
C ALA A 74 -3.24 10.00 2.05
N ILE A 75 -4.46 10.49 1.81
CA ILE A 75 -5.62 9.71 1.40
C ILE A 75 -5.19 8.90 0.17
N LEU A 76 -5.15 7.57 0.33
CA LEU A 76 -4.83 6.57 -0.68
C LEU A 76 -4.83 7.14 -2.11
N GLY A 77 -3.64 7.35 -2.67
CA GLY A 77 -3.43 7.63 -4.08
C GLY A 77 -3.84 6.43 -4.92
N ASP A 78 -5.15 6.25 -5.10
CA ASP A 78 -5.78 5.21 -5.90
C ASP A 78 -5.53 5.51 -7.39
N ARG A 79 -4.45 4.96 -7.97
CA ARG A 79 -4.26 4.94 -9.43
C ARG A 79 -3.45 3.74 -9.95
N ILE A 80 -3.66 2.52 -9.47
CA ILE A 80 -3.35 1.32 -10.29
C ILE A 80 -4.39 0.24 -9.95
N ARG A 81 -5.48 0.18 -10.74
CA ARG A 81 -6.35 -0.99 -10.83
C ARG A 81 -5.96 -1.86 -12.01
#